data_AF-A0A2N2FYI3-F1
#
_entry.id   AF-A0A2N2FYI3-F1
#
_cell.length_a   1.000
_cell.length_b   1.000
_cell.length_c   1.000
_cell.angle_alpha   90.00
_cell.angle_beta   90.00
_cell.angle_gamma   90.00
#
_symmetry.space_group_name_H-M   'P 1'
#
loop_
_entity.id
_entity.type
_entity.pdbx_description
1 polymer ?
#
loop_
_entity_poly.entity_id
_entity_poly.type
_entity_poly.pdbx_seq_one_letter_code
_entity_poly.pdbx_strand_id
1 'polypeptide(L)' 'MDECGESSPWICHICDATGRGEAQACAQCYMVTCPKHLQARAVYHAESGLYELQAVCLLCATPGLH' A
#
# COMPACT_ATOMS: atom_id res chain seq x y z
N MET A 1 3.60 32.02 9.33
CA MET A 1 3.05 31.35 8.14
C MET A 1 3.02 29.90 8.53
N ASP A 2 2.01 29.54 9.29
CA ASP A 2 1.87 28.24 9.91
C ASP A 2 0.88 27.49 9.04
N GLU A 3 1.40 26.79 8.03
CA GLU A 3 0.63 25.76 7.36
C GLU A 3 0.34 24.68 8.40
N CYS A 4 -0.77 24.85 9.12
CA CYS A 4 -1.37 23.82 9.95
C CYS A 4 -1.88 22.74 8.99
N GLY A 5 -0.95 21.94 8.47
CA GLY A 5 -1.23 20.81 7.61
C GLY A 5 -1.96 19.76 8.43
N GLU A 6 -3.28 19.90 8.52
CA GLU A 6 -4.18 18.84 8.95
C GLU A 6 -3.98 17.68 8.00
N SER A 7 -3.01 16.82 8.32
CA SER A 7 -2.80 15.59 7.60
C SER A 7 -4.05 14.75 7.83
N SER A 8 -4.90 14.65 6.81
CA SER A 8 -6.10 13.83 6.86
C SER A 8 -5.73 12.44 7.37
N PRO A 9 -6.37 11.97 8.45
CA PRO A 9 -6.04 10.67 8.99
C PRO A 9 -6.38 9.61 7.95
N TRP A 10 -5.44 8.71 7.70
CA TRP A 10 -5.67 7.54 6.87
C TRP A 10 -6.03 6.34 7.73
N ILE A 11 -6.75 5.38 7.15
CA ILE A 11 -7.16 4.14 7.82
C ILE A 11 -6.63 2.97 7.00
N CYS A 12 -5.94 2.05 7.66
CA CYS A 12 -5.47 0.83 7.01
C CYS A 12 -6.64 -0.11 6.75
N HIS A 13 -6.88 -0.48 5.49
CA HIS A 13 -7.99 -1.36 5.13
C HIS A 13 -7.86 -2.82 5.64
N ILE A 14 -6.69 -3.19 6.17
CA ILE A 14 -6.39 -4.56 6.66
C ILE A 14 -6.69 -4.70 8.16
N CYS A 15 -6.41 -3.65 8.95
CA CYS A 15 -6.48 -3.72 10.42
C CYS A 15 -7.12 -2.50 11.07
N ASP A 16 -7.68 -1.59 10.27
CA ASP A 16 -8.34 -0.35 10.68
C ASP A 16 -7.49 0.60 11.55
N ALA A 17 -6.17 0.39 11.57
CA ALA A 17 -5.25 1.30 12.25
C ALA A 17 -5.27 2.65 11.55
N THR A 18 -5.48 3.70 12.34
CA THR A 18 -5.47 5.09 11.86
C THR A 18 -4.07 5.67 11.98
N GLY A 19 -3.60 6.36 10.94
CA GLY A 19 -2.35 7.12 10.97
C GLY A 19 -2.55 8.56 10.51
N ARG A 20 -1.56 9.41 10.77
CA ARG A 20 -1.49 10.78 10.25
C ARG A 20 -0.22 10.92 9.40
N GLY A 21 -0.26 11.81 8.42
CA GLY A 21 0.86 12.06 7.50
C GLY A 21 0.73 11.26 6.21
N GLU A 22 1.86 10.83 5.65
CA GLU A 22 1.90 10.13 4.37
C GLU A 22 1.23 8.75 4.45
N ALA A 23 0.26 8.53 3.57
CA ALA A 23 -0.42 7.25 3.39
C ALA A 23 0.18 6.53 2.17
N GLN A 24 0.31 5.21 2.24
CA GLN A 24 0.69 4.39 1.10
C GLN A 24 -0.48 3.50 0.68
N ALA A 25 -0.68 3.39 -0.63
CA ALA A 25 -1.73 2.54 -1.22
C ALA A 25 -1.12 1.28 -1.82
N CYS A 26 -1.89 0.20 -1.81
CA CYS A 26 -1.53 -1.01 -2.54
C CYS A 26 -1.58 -0.76 -4.06
N ALA A 27 -0.53 -1.15 -4.78
CA ALA A 27 -0.45 -1.04 -6.24
C ALA A 27 -1.46 -1.92 -7.01
N GLN A 28 -2.14 -2.86 -6.33
CA GLN A 28 -3.05 -3.85 -6.93
C GLN A 28 -4.52 -3.54 -6.63
N CYS A 29 -4.87 -3.34 -5.35
CA CYS A 29 -6.25 -3.02 -4.96
C CYS A 29 -6.50 -1.54 -4.71
N TYR A 30 -5.46 -0.69 -4.77
CA TYR A 30 -5.53 0.77 -4.55
C TYR A 30 -6.04 1.20 -3.17
N MET A 31 -6.16 0.28 -2.23
CA MET A 31 -6.61 0.56 -0.86
C MET A 31 -5.44 1.04 0.01
N VAL A 32 -5.72 1.98 0.91
CA VAL A 32 -4.72 2.53 1.84
C VAL A 32 -4.33 1.49 2.88
N THR A 33 -3.02 1.30 3.06
CA THR A 33 -2.46 0.22 3.88
C THR A 33 -1.34 0.76 4.76
N CYS A 34 -1.32 0.37 6.05
CA CYS A 34 -0.23 0.77 6.94
C CYS A 34 1.09 0.07 6.55
N PRO A 35 2.25 0.63 6.90
CA PRO A 35 3.56 0.04 6.57
C PRO A 35 3.76 -1.40 7.08
N LYS A 36 3.03 -1.82 8.12
CA LYS A 36 3.08 -3.20 8.64
C LYS A 36 2.37 -4.20 7.74
N HIS A 37 1.35 -3.77 7.01
CA HIS A 37 0.52 -4.62 6.15
C HIS A 37 0.77 -4.38 4.66
N LEU A 38 1.74 -3.53 4.33
CA LEU A 38 2.20 -3.27 2.98
C LEU A 38 3.57 -3.92 2.79
N GLN A 39 3.73 -4.69 1.71
CA GLN A 39 4.94 -5.45 1.40
C GLN A 39 5.41 -5.12 -0.01
N ALA A 40 6.72 -5.11 -0.23
CA ALA A 40 7.27 -5.02 -1.58
C ALA A 40 7.26 -6.41 -2.23
N ARG A 41 6.63 -6.52 -3.40
CA ARG A 41 6.57 -7.76 -4.19
C ARG A 41 7.14 -7.51 -5.57
N ALA A 42 7.99 -8.43 -6.03
CA ALA A 42 8.44 -8.44 -7.42
C ALA A 42 7.28 -8.86 -8.34
N VAL A 43 6.89 -7.97 -9.23
CA VAL A 43 5.87 -8.20 -10.27
C VAL A 43 6.58 -8.21 -11.61
N TYR A 44 6.35 -9.25 -12.40
CA TYR A 44 6.91 -9.34 -13.74
C TYR A 44 6.12 -8.45 -14.71
N HIS A 45 6.80 -7.49 -15.33
CA HIS A 45 6.24 -6.64 -16.38
C HIS A 45 6.60 -7.22 -17.74
N ALA A 46 5.60 -7.76 -18.45
CA ALA A 46 5.80 -8.40 -19.75
C ALA A 46 6.29 -7.43 -20.84
N GLU A 47 5.95 -6.14 -20.73
CA GLU A 47 6.34 -5.12 -21.71
C GLU A 47 7.83 -4.76 -21.63
N SER A 48 8.37 -4.66 -20.42
CA SER A 48 9.79 -4.36 -20.18
C SER A 48 10.66 -5.61 -20.09
N GLY A 49 10.04 -6.78 -19.84
CA GLY A 49 10.73 -8.03 -19.56
C GLY A 49 11.44 -8.05 -18.20
N LEU A 50 11.14 -7.09 -17.32
CA LEU A 50 11.81 -6.91 -16.03
C LEU A 50 10.85 -7.20 -14.87
N TYR A 51 11.44 -7.48 -13.71
CA TYR A 51 10.71 -7.50 -12.44
C TYR A 51 10.78 -6.11 -11.81
N GLU A 52 9.62 -5.56 -11.48
CA GLU A 52 9.51 -4.30 -10.74
C GLU A 52 8.99 -4.56 -9.32
N LEU A 53 9.54 -3.85 -8.35
CA LEU A 53 9.07 -3.92 -6.97
C LEU A 53 7.82 -3.05 -6.83
N GLN A 54 6.69 -3.69 -6.54
CA GLN A 54 5.44 -3.00 -6.26
C GLN A 54 5.07 -3.15 -4.78
N ALA A 55 4.60 -2.06 -4.18
CA ALA A 55 4.05 -2.08 -2.83
C ALA A 55 2.63 -2.66 -2.86
N VAL A 56 2.42 -3.81 -2.23
CA VAL A 56 1.15 -4.54 -2.23
C VAL A 56 0.69 -4.87 -0.81
N CYS A 57 -0.61 -4.87 -0.55
CA CYS A 57 -1.12 -5.26 0.77
C CYS A 57 -1.02 -6.77 0.96
N LEU A 58 -1.06 -7.24 2.22
CA LEU A 58 -0.97 -8.67 2.55
C LEU A 58 -1.99 -9.56 1.82
N LEU A 59 -3.21 -9.06 1.57
CA LEU A 59 -4.22 -9.80 0.83
C LEU A 59 -3.81 -10.00 -0.63
N CYS A 60 -3.32 -8.95 -1.29
CA CYS A 60 -2.82 -9.05 -2.67
C CYS A 60 -1.46 -9.78 -2.77
N ALA A 61 -0.71 -9.85 -1.67
CA ALA A 61 0.58 -10.55 -1.61
C ALA A 61 0.43 -12.09 -1.53
N THR A 62 -0.72 -12.60 -1.09
CA THR A 62 -0.94 -14.03 -0.85
C THR A 62 -1.84 -14.65 -1.93
N PRO A 63 -1.29 -15.09 -3.07
CA PRO A 63 -2.08 -15.82 -4.06
C PRO A 63 -2.46 -17.21 -3.52
N GLY A 64 -3.75 -17.49 -3.35
CA GLY A 64 -4.24 -18.85 -3.05
C GLY A 64 -5.12 -19.03 -1.81
N LEU A 65 -5.63 -17.95 -1.21
CA LEU A 65 -6.61 -17.99 -0.10
C LEU A 65 -8.00 -17.52 -0.57
N HIS A 66 -8.46 -18.11 -1.68
CA HIS A 66 -9.80 -17.92 -2.26
C HIS A 66 -10.46 -19.29 -2.39
#